data_AF-A0A7Z9F9L5-F1
#
_entry.id   AF-A0A7Z9F9L5-F1
#
_cell.length_a   1.000
_cell.length_b   1.000
_cell.length_c   1.000
_cell.angle_alpha   90.00
_cell.angle_beta   90.00
_cell.angle_gamma   90.00
#
_symmetry.space_group_name_H-M   'P 1'
#
loop_
_entity.id
_entity.type
_entity.pdbx_description
1 polymer ?
#
loop_
_entity_poly.entity_id
_entity_poly.type
_entity_poly.pdbx_seq_one_letter_code
_entity_poly.pdbx_strand_id
1 'polypeptide(L)'
;MNPRVLKRFTVLMFIAVLVTGGATLLYDSFFDRPAGDYDTERGDILLSSGDYDDAMSHFNKALDLSPNHRGALMGRALIFIQTEQYWEAEIELDYLIDWLTKNLSPDDPTGRGVLAAAHANKGIILDRQGAHDEALANYIKALQVDEESVSGPGFVHKILYDPRPSTVRDRARYIHEQLQLPEEQRLLQIPDLDAESRMHKP
;
A
#
# COMPACT_ATOMS: atom_id res chain seq x y z
N MET A 1 -21.95 54.21 -18.15
CA MET A 1 -20.81 53.51 -17.50
C MET A 1 -19.64 53.50 -18.47
N ASN A 2 -18.43 53.88 -18.04
CA ASN A 2 -17.27 53.98 -18.95
C ASN A 2 -16.74 52.58 -19.32
N PRO A 3 -16.76 52.16 -20.60
CA PRO A 3 -16.38 50.80 -21.00
C PRO A 3 -14.92 50.47 -20.68
N ARG A 4 -14.02 51.46 -20.61
CA ARG A 4 -12.62 51.25 -20.21
C ARG A 4 -12.50 50.93 -18.71
N VAL A 5 -13.34 51.55 -17.89
CA VAL A 5 -13.39 51.28 -16.44
C VAL A 5 -13.94 49.89 -16.18
N LEU A 6 -15.02 49.51 -16.88
CA LEU A 6 -15.60 48.17 -16.76
C LEU A 6 -14.60 47.07 -17.17
N LYS A 7 -13.86 47.26 -18.28
CA LYS A 7 -12.83 46.30 -18.72
C LYS A 7 -11.67 46.18 -17.72
N ARG A 8 -11.22 47.28 -17.12
CA ARG A 8 -10.16 47.24 -16.09
C ARG A 8 -10.66 46.52 -14.83
N PHE A 9 -11.89 46.81 -14.43
CA PHE A 9 -12.51 46.16 -13.28
C PHE A 9 -12.65 44.64 -13.48
N THR A 10 -13.13 44.19 -14.64
CA THR A 10 -13.25 42.74 -14.92
C THR A 10 -11.90 42.03 -14.95
N VAL A 11 -10.87 42.65 -15.52
CA VAL A 11 -9.49 42.11 -15.52
C VAL A 11 -8.95 42.01 -14.09
N LEU A 12 -9.13 43.05 -13.27
CA LEU A 12 -8.67 43.04 -11.87
C LEU A 12 -9.40 41.99 -11.04
N MET A 13 -10.71 41.79 -11.26
CA MET A 13 -11.46 40.73 -10.57
C MET A 13 -11.01 39.34 -10.99
N PHE A 14 -10.72 39.12 -12.27
CA PHE A 14 -10.18 37.86 -12.74
C PHE A 14 -8.80 37.55 -12.13
N ILE A 15 -7.90 38.55 -12.08
CA ILE A 15 -6.59 38.42 -11.43
C ILE A 15 -6.76 38.13 -9.94
N ALA A 16 -7.65 38.85 -9.25
CA ALA A 16 -7.90 38.64 -7.83
C ALA A 16 -8.37 37.21 -7.55
N VAL A 17 -9.32 36.67 -8.34
CA VAL A 17 -9.78 35.28 -8.21
C VAL A 17 -8.67 34.28 -8.48
N LEU A 18 -7.82 34.50 -9.49
CA LEU A 18 -6.68 33.62 -9.75
C LEU A 18 -5.65 33.66 -8.61
N VAL A 19 -5.37 34.84 -8.06
CA VAL A 19 -4.40 34.99 -6.96
C VAL A 19 -4.95 34.36 -5.68
N THR A 20 -6.19 34.65 -5.31
CA THR A 20 -6.79 34.08 -4.08
C THR A 20 -7.03 32.59 -4.23
N GLY A 21 -7.60 32.14 -5.36
CA GLY A 21 -7.82 30.71 -5.63
C GLY A 21 -6.50 29.93 -5.69
N GLY A 22 -5.48 30.48 -6.34
CA GLY A 22 -4.14 29.87 -6.36
C GLY A 22 -3.50 29.83 -4.97
N ALA A 23 -3.64 30.90 -4.18
CA ALA A 23 -3.14 30.93 -2.81
C ALA A 23 -3.84 29.92 -1.89
N THR A 24 -5.17 29.77 -2.01
CA THR A 24 -5.94 28.77 -1.25
C THR A 24 -5.52 27.35 -1.63
N LEU A 25 -5.44 27.04 -2.93
CA LEU A 25 -4.99 25.70 -3.38
C LEU A 25 -3.58 25.37 -2.90
N LEU A 26 -2.66 26.35 -2.96
CA LEU A 26 -1.32 26.17 -2.40
C LEU A 26 -1.35 25.98 -0.89
N TYR A 27 -2.15 26.78 -0.18
CA TYR A 27 -2.28 26.67 1.27
C TYR A 27 -2.77 25.29 1.69
N ASP A 28 -3.86 24.81 1.10
CA ASP A 28 -4.45 23.51 1.43
C ASP A 28 -3.48 22.37 1.13
N SER A 29 -2.77 22.41 -0.02
CA SER A 29 -1.82 21.36 -0.40
C SER A 29 -0.57 21.26 0.49
N PHE A 30 -0.12 22.38 1.06
CA PHE A 30 1.13 22.43 1.84
C PHE A 30 0.90 22.48 3.35
N PHE A 31 -0.19 23.10 3.80
CA PHE A 31 -0.45 23.39 5.21
C PHE A 31 -1.64 22.61 5.79
N ASP A 32 -2.57 22.11 4.97
CA ASP A 32 -3.71 21.31 5.42
C ASP A 32 -3.52 19.83 5.05
N ARG A 33 -2.47 19.23 5.59
CA ARG A 33 -2.23 17.78 5.47
C ARG A 33 -2.99 17.04 6.58
N PRO A 34 -3.68 15.93 6.27
CA PRO A 34 -4.28 15.08 7.28
C PRO A 34 -3.27 14.65 8.36
N ALA A 35 -3.76 14.51 9.59
CA ALA A 35 -2.92 14.16 10.72
C ALA A 35 -2.23 12.80 10.49
N GLY A 36 -0.90 12.77 10.56
CA GLY A 36 -0.08 11.57 10.36
C GLY A 36 0.47 11.39 8.94
N ASP A 37 -0.04 12.11 7.93
CA ASP A 37 0.40 11.95 6.54
C ASP A 37 1.88 12.33 6.35
N TYR A 38 2.32 13.42 6.97
CA TYR A 38 3.72 13.87 6.88
C TYR A 38 4.69 12.81 7.42
N ASP A 39 4.44 12.29 8.62
CA ASP A 39 5.29 11.27 9.22
C ASP A 39 5.20 9.95 8.45
N THR A 40 4.04 9.59 7.90
CA THR A 40 3.91 8.41 7.03
C THR A 40 4.77 8.54 5.78
N GLU A 41 4.71 9.69 5.07
CA GLU A 41 5.52 9.94 3.88
C GLU A 41 7.02 9.85 4.19
N ARG A 42 7.45 10.40 5.34
CA ARG A 42 8.85 10.27 5.80
C ARG A 42 9.21 8.81 6.11
N GLY A 43 8.33 8.08 6.77
CA GLY A 43 8.49 6.67 7.06
C GLY A 43 8.64 5.83 5.79
N ASP A 44 7.84 6.09 4.75
CA ASP A 44 7.90 5.37 3.48
C ASP A 44 9.24 5.57 2.75
N ILE A 45 9.77 6.81 2.75
CA ILE A 45 11.09 7.13 2.18
C ILE A 45 12.20 6.35 2.89
N LEU A 46 12.16 6.32 4.23
CA LEU A 46 13.15 5.62 5.05
C LEU A 46 13.02 4.10 4.91
N LEU A 47 11.79 3.56 4.89
CA LEU A 47 11.53 2.15 4.64
C LEU A 47 12.09 1.70 3.29
N SER A 48 11.90 2.52 2.25
CA SER A 48 12.46 2.28 0.91
C SER A 48 13.99 2.32 0.90
N SER A 49 14.59 3.09 1.80
CA SER A 49 16.05 3.20 1.97
C SER A 49 16.63 2.09 2.86
N GLY A 50 15.78 1.27 3.50
CA GLY A 50 16.18 0.21 4.43
C GLY A 50 16.44 0.68 5.86
N ASP A 51 16.20 1.95 6.17
CA ASP A 51 16.41 2.55 7.49
C ASP A 51 15.21 2.26 8.40
N TYR A 52 15.07 1.00 8.81
CA TYR A 52 13.88 0.49 9.48
C TYR A 52 13.61 1.12 10.85
N ASP A 53 14.65 1.43 11.63
CA ASP A 53 14.47 2.02 12.98
C ASP A 53 13.89 3.45 12.88
N ASP A 54 14.42 4.27 11.98
CA ASP A 54 13.94 5.64 11.76
C ASP A 54 12.55 5.63 11.09
N ALA A 55 12.32 4.72 10.14
CA ALA A 55 11.00 4.52 9.53
C ALA A 55 9.95 4.15 10.59
N MET A 56 10.28 3.22 11.50
CA MET A 56 9.43 2.81 12.62
C MET A 56 9.11 4.00 13.54
N SER A 57 10.11 4.84 13.86
CA SER A 57 9.89 6.05 14.66
C SER A 57 8.87 6.99 14.01
N HIS A 58 8.95 7.19 12.70
CA HIS A 58 8.02 8.03 11.96
C HIS A 58 6.61 7.42 11.89
N PHE A 59 6.48 6.13 11.57
CA PHE A 59 5.15 5.50 11.58
C PHE A 59 4.50 5.53 12.96
N ASN A 60 5.26 5.36 14.05
CA ASN A 60 4.71 5.50 15.40
C ASN A 60 4.23 6.94 15.68
N LYS A 61 4.96 7.98 15.26
CA LYS A 61 4.50 9.38 15.36
C LYS A 61 3.21 9.61 14.57
N ALA A 62 3.11 9.05 13.36
CA ALA A 62 1.89 9.15 12.56
C ALA A 62 0.70 8.53 13.28
N LEU A 63 0.90 7.38 13.95
CA LEU A 63 -0.13 6.69 14.71
C LEU A 63 -0.48 7.38 16.04
N ASP A 64 0.47 8.07 16.68
CA ASP A 64 0.18 8.92 17.84
C ASP A 64 -0.77 10.08 17.47
N LEU A 65 -0.65 10.60 16.25
CA LEU A 65 -1.51 11.66 15.72
C LEU A 65 -2.85 11.12 15.19
N SER A 66 -2.82 9.96 14.53
CA SER A 66 -3.99 9.32 13.92
C SER A 66 -3.89 7.79 14.08
N PRO A 67 -4.50 7.22 15.14
CA PRO A 67 -4.32 5.81 15.50
C PRO A 67 -4.75 4.80 14.43
N ASN A 68 -5.65 5.20 13.52
CA ASN A 68 -6.15 4.37 12.43
C ASN A 68 -5.55 4.76 11.07
N HIS A 69 -4.41 5.45 11.06
CA HIS A 69 -3.79 5.90 9.83
C HIS A 69 -3.31 4.70 9.00
N ARG A 70 -4.08 4.35 7.96
CA ARG A 70 -3.87 3.15 7.13
C ARG A 70 -2.47 3.02 6.53
N GLY A 71 -1.86 4.15 6.13
CA GLY A 71 -0.49 4.17 5.59
C GLY A 71 0.55 3.78 6.64
N ALA A 72 0.59 4.48 7.77
CA ALA A 72 1.45 4.13 8.90
C ALA A 72 1.27 2.70 9.44
N LEU A 73 0.04 2.20 9.57
CA LEU A 73 -0.21 0.80 9.96
C LEU A 73 0.40 -0.20 8.96
N MET A 74 0.18 0.05 7.65
CA MET A 74 0.78 -0.75 6.59
C MET A 74 2.31 -0.67 6.62
N GLY A 75 2.87 0.54 6.74
CA GLY A 75 4.31 0.76 6.78
C GLY A 75 4.98 0.02 7.94
N ARG A 76 4.37 0.04 9.14
CA ARG A 76 4.84 -0.72 10.30
C ARG A 76 4.78 -2.23 10.06
N ALA A 77 3.68 -2.73 9.50
CA ALA A 77 3.57 -4.14 9.12
C ALA A 77 4.64 -4.56 8.11
N LEU A 78 4.95 -3.71 7.12
CA LEU A 78 6.02 -3.95 6.15
C LEU A 78 7.40 -4.01 6.81
N ILE A 79 7.70 -3.14 7.77
CA ILE A 79 8.96 -3.23 8.54
C ILE A 79 9.05 -4.58 9.25
N PHE A 80 7.98 -5.00 9.91
CA PHE A 80 7.94 -6.30 10.60
C PHE A 80 8.13 -7.47 9.62
N ILE A 81 7.49 -7.45 8.45
CA ILE A 81 7.72 -8.45 7.40
C ILE A 81 9.18 -8.46 6.94
N GLN A 82 9.78 -7.29 6.76
CA GLN A 82 11.17 -7.16 6.27
C GLN A 82 12.24 -7.47 7.30
N THR A 83 11.86 -7.51 8.57
CA THR A 83 12.71 -7.92 9.70
C THR A 83 12.32 -9.31 10.24
N GLU A 84 11.47 -10.04 9.50
CA GLU A 84 10.98 -11.39 9.80
C GLU A 84 10.23 -11.52 11.14
N GLN A 85 9.73 -10.40 11.66
CA GLN A 85 8.86 -10.32 12.84
C GLN A 85 7.40 -10.59 12.44
N TYR A 86 7.13 -11.82 12.00
CA TYR A 86 5.85 -12.18 11.38
C TYR A 86 4.65 -12.07 12.31
N TRP A 87 4.83 -12.36 13.60
CA TRP A 87 3.75 -12.27 14.58
C TRP A 87 3.25 -10.83 14.75
N GLU A 88 4.17 -9.88 14.91
CA GLU A 88 3.87 -8.46 15.00
C GLU A 88 3.24 -7.94 13.71
N ALA A 89 3.75 -8.37 12.54
CA ALA A 89 3.17 -8.01 11.25
C ALA A 89 1.71 -8.48 11.11
N GLU A 90 1.39 -9.71 11.53
CA GLU A 90 0.03 -10.24 11.46
C GLU A 90 -0.94 -9.48 12.34
N ILE A 91 -0.53 -9.10 13.57
CA ILE A 91 -1.35 -8.28 14.47
C ILE A 91 -1.72 -6.94 13.82
N GLU A 92 -0.73 -6.26 13.22
CA GLU A 92 -0.93 -4.97 12.56
C GLU A 92 -1.86 -5.10 11.34
N LEU A 93 -1.66 -6.13 10.52
CA LEU A 93 -2.47 -6.38 9.34
C LEU A 93 -3.91 -6.76 9.71
N ASP A 94 -4.11 -7.58 10.74
CA ASP A 94 -5.45 -7.97 11.19
C ASP A 94 -6.23 -6.78 11.74
N TYR A 95 -5.56 -5.91 12.50
CA TYR A 95 -6.15 -4.66 12.95
C TYR A 95 -6.55 -3.77 11.76
N LEU A 96 -5.65 -3.58 10.80
CA LEU A 96 -5.90 -2.76 9.62
C LEU A 96 -7.05 -3.30 8.75
N ILE A 97 -7.07 -4.62 8.51
CA ILE A 97 -8.13 -5.30 7.74
C ILE A 97 -9.48 -5.15 8.45
N ASP A 98 -9.54 -5.41 9.76
CA ASP A 98 -10.79 -5.29 10.53
C ASP A 98 -11.31 -3.85 10.51
N TRP A 99 -10.43 -2.87 10.72
CA TRP A 99 -10.81 -1.46 10.70
C TRP A 99 -11.32 -1.02 9.33
N LEU A 100 -10.59 -1.35 8.26
CA LEU A 100 -10.99 -1.01 6.89
C LEU A 100 -12.31 -1.71 6.51
N THR A 101 -12.48 -2.98 6.84
CA THR A 101 -13.74 -3.70 6.56
C THR A 101 -14.96 -3.02 7.18
N LYS A 102 -14.80 -2.39 8.35
CA LYS A 102 -15.88 -1.69 9.07
C LYS A 102 -16.09 -0.25 8.63
N ASN A 103 -15.03 0.45 8.22
CA ASN A 103 -15.04 1.91 8.04
C ASN A 103 -14.83 2.37 6.59
N LEU A 104 -14.54 1.45 5.66
CA LEU A 104 -14.25 1.80 4.28
C LEU A 104 -15.51 2.26 3.54
N SER A 105 -15.44 3.45 2.95
CA SER A 105 -16.48 3.97 2.07
C SER A 105 -16.45 3.27 0.71
N PRO A 106 -17.62 3.00 0.08
CA PRO A 106 -17.68 2.49 -1.28
C PRO A 106 -16.99 3.40 -2.33
N ASP A 107 -16.78 4.67 -2.03
CA ASP A 107 -16.12 5.65 -2.92
C ASP A 107 -14.67 5.97 -2.52
N ASP A 108 -14.02 5.06 -1.78
CA ASP A 108 -12.60 5.19 -1.39
C ASP A 108 -11.73 4.16 -2.12
N PRO A 109 -11.29 4.43 -3.37
CA PRO A 109 -10.45 3.51 -4.13
C PRO A 109 -9.10 3.27 -3.46
N THR A 110 -8.51 4.30 -2.84
CA THR A 110 -7.24 4.17 -2.12
C THR A 110 -7.38 3.21 -0.95
N GLY A 111 -8.46 3.30 -0.18
CA GLY A 111 -8.71 2.39 0.93
C GLY A 111 -8.99 0.95 0.51
N ARG A 112 -9.66 0.75 -0.63
CA ARG A 112 -9.80 -0.60 -1.24
C ARG A 112 -8.45 -1.18 -1.63
N GLY A 113 -7.60 -0.38 -2.27
CA GLY A 113 -6.24 -0.80 -2.62
C GLY A 113 -5.42 -1.18 -1.38
N VAL A 114 -5.52 -0.40 -0.29
CA VAL A 114 -4.84 -0.74 0.97
C VAL A 114 -5.41 -2.02 1.59
N LEU A 115 -6.72 -2.24 1.56
CA LEU A 115 -7.34 -3.47 2.06
C LEU A 115 -6.89 -4.70 1.25
N ALA A 116 -6.84 -4.58 -0.08
CA ALA A 116 -6.32 -5.63 -0.95
C ALA A 116 -4.84 -5.93 -0.66
N ALA A 117 -4.01 -4.89 -0.53
CA ALA A 117 -2.60 -5.02 -0.16
C ALA A 117 -2.40 -5.66 1.22
N ALA A 118 -3.25 -5.35 2.20
CA ALA A 118 -3.18 -5.94 3.54
C ALA A 118 -3.45 -7.44 3.51
N HIS A 119 -4.47 -7.88 2.77
CA HIS A 119 -4.72 -9.30 2.53
C HIS A 119 -3.56 -9.97 1.78
N ALA A 120 -3.00 -9.31 0.75
CA ALA A 120 -1.86 -9.85 0.03
C ALA A 120 -0.63 -10.05 0.94
N ASN A 121 -0.31 -9.05 1.76
CA ASN A 121 0.80 -9.12 2.71
C ASN A 121 0.57 -10.20 3.79
N LYS A 122 -0.65 -10.34 4.30
CA LYS A 122 -0.98 -11.45 5.21
C LYS A 122 -0.82 -12.81 4.53
N GLY A 123 -1.23 -12.92 3.26
CA GLY A 123 -1.00 -14.10 2.44
C GLY A 123 0.48 -14.44 2.32
N ILE A 124 1.35 -13.44 2.09
CA ILE A 124 2.81 -13.63 2.03
C ILE A 124 3.38 -14.17 3.33
N ILE A 125 2.94 -13.64 4.48
CA ILE A 125 3.40 -14.11 5.79
C ILE A 125 3.03 -15.58 6.00
N LEU A 126 1.75 -15.92 5.79
CA LEU A 126 1.25 -17.28 5.96
C LEU A 126 1.93 -18.27 5.01
N ASP A 127 2.21 -17.85 3.78
CA ASP A 127 2.91 -18.65 2.79
C ASP A 127 4.35 -18.96 3.23
N ARG A 128 5.05 -17.95 3.79
CA ARG A 128 6.40 -18.12 4.37
C ARG A 128 6.40 -19.02 5.61
N GLN A 129 5.33 -19.03 6.37
CA GLN A 129 5.14 -19.92 7.53
C GLN A 129 4.69 -21.34 7.13
N GLY A 130 4.37 -21.59 5.85
CA GLY A 130 3.89 -22.88 5.36
C GLY A 130 2.38 -23.09 5.47
N ALA A 131 1.62 -22.09 5.95
CA ALA A 131 0.17 -22.11 6.03
C ALA A 131 -0.47 -21.82 4.66
N HIS A 132 -0.20 -22.68 3.67
CA HIS A 132 -0.51 -22.41 2.26
C HIS A 132 -2.01 -22.31 1.95
N ASP A 133 -2.87 -23.07 2.65
CA ASP A 133 -4.33 -22.96 2.50
C ASP A 133 -4.84 -21.57 2.92
N GLU A 134 -4.34 -21.07 4.05
CA GLU A 134 -4.70 -19.76 4.59
C GLU A 134 -4.09 -18.62 3.76
N ALA A 135 -2.87 -18.82 3.26
CA ALA A 135 -2.24 -17.92 2.31
C ALA A 135 -3.07 -17.77 1.03
N LEU A 136 -3.49 -18.90 0.43
CA LEU A 136 -4.34 -18.90 -0.75
C LEU A 136 -5.66 -18.16 -0.51
N ALA A 137 -6.30 -18.40 0.64
CA ALA A 137 -7.53 -17.70 0.99
C ALA A 137 -7.34 -16.18 1.08
N ASN A 138 -6.21 -15.71 1.61
CA ASN A 138 -5.88 -14.28 1.67
C ASN A 138 -5.54 -13.69 0.30
N TYR A 139 -4.79 -14.41 -0.54
CA TYR A 139 -4.53 -13.97 -1.92
C TYR A 139 -5.82 -13.84 -2.74
N ILE A 140 -6.75 -14.79 -2.60
CA ILE A 140 -8.06 -14.72 -3.26
C ILE A 140 -8.84 -13.47 -2.79
N LYS A 141 -8.85 -13.20 -1.47
CA LYS A 141 -9.51 -12.01 -0.92
C LYS A 141 -8.89 -10.72 -1.46
N ALA A 142 -7.56 -10.63 -1.52
CA ALA A 142 -6.85 -9.49 -2.10
C ALA A 142 -7.29 -9.22 -3.55
N LEU A 143 -7.33 -10.27 -4.39
CA LEU A 143 -7.75 -10.18 -5.79
C LEU A 143 -9.24 -9.83 -5.95
N GLN A 144 -10.09 -10.27 -5.02
CA GLN A 144 -11.52 -9.93 -5.02
C GLN A 144 -11.79 -8.47 -4.61
N VAL A 145 -10.97 -7.92 -3.71
CA VAL A 145 -11.12 -6.54 -3.24
C VAL A 145 -10.69 -5.56 -4.32
N ASP A 146 -9.45 -5.70 -4.81
CA ASP A 146 -8.88 -4.84 -5.84
C ASP A 146 -7.71 -5.55 -6.53
N GLU A 147 -8.03 -6.30 -7.58
CA GLU A 147 -7.06 -7.01 -8.40
C GLU A 147 -5.97 -6.10 -8.98
N GLU A 148 -6.35 -4.90 -9.44
CA GLU A 148 -5.44 -3.98 -10.12
C GLU A 148 -4.34 -3.54 -9.17
N SER A 149 -4.71 -3.19 -7.93
CA SER A 149 -3.78 -2.75 -6.90
C SER A 149 -2.73 -3.80 -6.50
N VAL A 150 -3.02 -5.09 -6.63
CA VAL A 150 -2.13 -6.21 -6.24
C VAL A 150 -1.50 -6.95 -7.43
N SER A 151 -1.75 -6.47 -8.65
CA SER A 151 -1.27 -7.10 -9.90
C SER A 151 0.23 -6.90 -10.19
N GLY A 152 0.93 -6.20 -9.32
CA GLY A 152 2.36 -5.89 -9.43
C GLY A 152 2.65 -4.84 -10.52
N PRO A 153 3.89 -4.78 -11.04
CA PRO A 153 4.27 -3.77 -12.01
C PRO A 153 3.39 -3.81 -13.27
N GLY A 154 3.07 -2.64 -13.80
CA GLY A 154 2.26 -2.51 -15.02
C GLY A 154 2.91 -3.17 -16.24
N PHE A 155 2.13 -3.32 -17.31
CA PHE A 155 2.56 -3.96 -18.57
C PHE A 155 3.90 -3.44 -19.10
N VAL A 156 4.13 -2.13 -19.04
CA VAL A 156 5.37 -1.50 -19.51
C VAL A 156 6.58 -1.96 -18.71
N HIS A 157 6.48 -2.00 -17.38
CA HIS A 157 7.57 -2.49 -16.53
C HIS A 157 7.87 -3.97 -16.80
N LYS A 158 6.83 -4.79 -17.04
CA LYS A 158 6.97 -6.22 -17.39
C LYS A 158 7.64 -6.46 -18.75
N ILE A 159 7.66 -5.47 -19.65
CA ILE A 159 8.36 -5.54 -20.93
C ILE A 159 9.83 -5.12 -20.78
N LEU A 160 10.09 -4.09 -19.98
CA LEU A 160 11.40 -3.46 -19.89
C LEU A 160 12.37 -4.20 -18.95
N TYR A 161 11.86 -4.94 -17.96
CA TYR A 161 12.67 -5.56 -16.91
C TYR A 161 12.38 -7.07 -16.79
N ASP A 162 13.46 -7.86 -16.72
CA ASP A 162 13.50 -9.33 -16.57
C ASP A 162 14.54 -9.65 -15.47
N PRO A 163 14.26 -10.50 -14.45
CA PRO A 163 13.08 -11.35 -14.27
C PRO A 163 11.79 -10.62 -13.87
N ARG A 164 10.64 -11.18 -14.24
CA ARG A 164 9.33 -10.70 -13.77
C ARG A 164 9.09 -11.20 -12.35
N PRO A 165 8.81 -10.33 -11.37
CA PRO A 165 8.43 -10.78 -10.03
C PRO A 165 7.10 -11.55 -10.11
N SER A 166 6.97 -12.63 -9.35
CA SER A 166 5.71 -13.38 -9.21
C SER A 166 4.63 -12.46 -8.65
N THR A 167 3.47 -12.41 -9.29
CA THR A 167 2.33 -11.62 -8.78
C THR A 167 1.54 -12.41 -7.73
N VAL A 168 0.69 -11.72 -6.96
CA VAL A 168 -0.27 -12.35 -6.03
C VAL A 168 -1.13 -13.39 -6.75
N ARG A 169 -1.57 -13.07 -7.98
CA ARG A 169 -2.34 -14.00 -8.82
C ARG A 169 -1.54 -15.24 -9.20
N ASP A 170 -0.28 -15.07 -9.62
CA ASP A 170 0.54 -16.19 -10.04
C ASP A 170 0.81 -17.13 -8.87
N ARG A 171 1.13 -16.56 -7.69
CA ARG A 171 1.34 -17.35 -6.48
C ARG A 171 0.07 -18.06 -6.01
N ALA A 172 -1.08 -17.38 -6.03
CA ALA A 172 -2.37 -17.99 -5.69
C ALA A 172 -2.71 -19.16 -6.61
N ARG A 173 -2.51 -19.00 -7.92
CA ARG A 173 -2.74 -20.08 -8.90
C ARG A 173 -1.82 -21.26 -8.63
N TYR A 174 -0.54 -21.00 -8.42
CA TYR A 174 0.44 -22.05 -8.13
C TYR A 174 0.05 -22.86 -6.89
N ILE A 175 -0.23 -22.18 -5.77
CA ILE A 175 -0.65 -22.86 -4.53
C ILE A 175 -1.93 -23.67 -4.78
N HIS A 176 -2.91 -23.09 -5.48
CA HIS A 176 -4.15 -23.80 -5.81
C HIS A 176 -3.91 -25.10 -6.59
N GLU A 177 -3.05 -25.06 -7.62
CA GLU A 177 -2.67 -26.21 -8.43
C GLU A 177 -1.95 -27.28 -7.60
N GLN A 178 -0.99 -26.87 -6.75
CA GLN A 178 -0.27 -27.78 -5.87
C GLN A 178 -1.19 -28.46 -4.85
N LEU A 179 -2.17 -27.73 -4.31
CA LEU A 179 -3.13 -28.30 -3.36
C LEU A 179 -4.07 -29.34 -4.00
N GLN A 180 -4.20 -29.39 -5.34
CA GLN A 180 -4.92 -30.46 -6.04
C GLN A 180 -4.12 -31.76 -6.13
N LEU A 181 -2.79 -31.71 -5.95
CA LEU A 181 -1.94 -32.88 -5.98
C LEU A 181 -2.00 -33.66 -4.65
N PRO A 182 -1.74 -34.99 -4.67
CA PRO A 182 -1.45 -35.74 -3.46
C PRO A 182 -0.33 -35.08 -2.66
N GLU A 183 -0.41 -35.11 -1.32
CA GLU A 183 0.51 -34.40 -0.42
C GLU A 183 2.00 -34.68 -0.73
N GLU A 184 2.32 -35.94 -1.05
CA GLU A 184 3.68 -36.40 -1.39
C GLU A 184 4.24 -35.80 -2.70
N GLN A 185 3.38 -35.29 -3.57
CA GLN A 185 3.75 -34.73 -4.88
C GLN A 185 3.76 -33.20 -4.88
N ARG A 186 3.33 -32.56 -3.78
CA ARG A 186 3.26 -31.11 -3.68
C ARG A 186 4.65 -30.52 -3.56
N LEU A 187 4.90 -29.49 -4.33
CA LEU A 187 6.06 -28.62 -4.21
C LEU A 187 5.52 -27.24 -3.85
N LEU A 188 5.42 -26.92 -2.55
CA LEU A 188 4.85 -25.64 -2.09
C LEU A 188 5.93 -24.63 -1.68
N GLN A 189 7.14 -25.12 -1.38
CA GLN A 189 8.31 -24.33 -1.06
C GLN A 189 9.50 -24.79 -1.91
N ILE A 190 10.20 -23.84 -2.50
CA ILE A 190 11.46 -24.07 -3.22
C ILE A 190 12.47 -23.11 -2.58
N PRO A 191 13.25 -23.57 -1.57
CA PRO A 191 14.06 -22.69 -0.74
C PRO A 191 14.94 -21.70 -1.50
N ASP A 192 15.52 -22.11 -2.64
CA ASP A 192 16.38 -21.25 -3.46
C ASP A 192 15.61 -20.10 -4.13
N LEU A 193 14.45 -20.38 -4.75
CA LEU A 193 13.60 -19.36 -5.39
C LEU A 193 12.87 -18.47 -4.36
N ASP A 194 12.48 -19.07 -3.24
CA ASP A 194 11.87 -18.36 -2.12
C ASP A 194 12.89 -17.43 -1.44
N ALA A 195 14.18 -17.77 -1.46
CA ALA A 195 15.26 -16.90 -1.00
C ALA A 195 15.59 -15.79 -1.99
N GLU A 196 15.60 -16.05 -3.30
CA GLU A 196 15.78 -15.02 -4.34
C GLU A 196 14.67 -13.97 -4.30
N SER A 197 13.42 -14.39 -4.10
CA SER A 197 12.29 -13.48 -3.89
C SER A 197 12.43 -12.62 -2.62
N ARG A 198 13.21 -13.06 -1.62
CA ARG A 198 13.56 -12.28 -0.42
C ARG A 198 14.72 -11.31 -0.68
N MET A 199 15.62 -11.64 -1.60
CA MET A 199 16.78 -10.81 -1.95
C MET A 199 16.43 -9.64 -2.87
N HIS A 200 15.33 -9.72 -3.64
CA HIS A 200 14.77 -8.59 -4.36
C HIS A 200 14.12 -7.58 -3.38
N LYS A 201 14.97 -6.84 -2.67
CA LYS A 201 14.68 -5.55 -2.04
C LYS A 201 14.97 -4.42 -3.07
N PRO A 202 14.31 -3.27 -2.92
CA PRO A 202 13.92 -2.34 -4.01
C PRO A 202 15.04 -1.82 -4.90
#